data_AF-A0A7K3BB71-F1
#
_entry.id   AF-A0A7K3BB71-F1
#
_cell.length_a   1.000
_cell.length_b   1.000
_cell.length_c   1.000
_cell.angle_alpha   90.00
_cell.angle_beta   90.00
_cell.angle_gamma   90.00
#
_symmetry.space_group_name_H-M   'P 1'
#
loop_
_entity.id
_entity.type
_entity.pdbx_description
1 polymer ?
#
loop_
_entity_poly.entity_id
_entity_poly.type
_entity_poly.pdbx_seq_one_letter_code
_entity_poly.pdbx_strand_id
1 'polypeptide(L)'
;MEPGRDRTPLRHPGPGPASGRRRRVAVRTFTTEVSYDEGRTWHPAEVKGSGVKRTVTVDHPRRFSGGSVSLRTHVEDAAGNSFRETVIKAYLFE
;
A
#
# COMPACT_ATOMS: atom_id res chain seq x y z
N MET A 1 6.05 -18.72 -23.15
CA MET A 1 7.06 -18.42 -22.11
C MET A 1 6.74 -17.05 -21.55
N GLU A 2 6.06 -16.99 -20.41
CA GLU A 2 5.67 -15.72 -19.78
C GLU A 2 6.87 -15.21 -18.95
N PRO A 3 7.36 -13.97 -19.14
CA PRO A 3 8.47 -13.46 -18.34
C PRO A 3 8.06 -13.47 -16.86
N GLY A 4 8.84 -14.18 -16.03
CA GLY A 4 8.54 -14.38 -14.61
C GLY A 4 8.29 -13.04 -13.92
N ARG A 5 7.09 -12.84 -13.37
CA ARG A 5 6.73 -11.66 -12.58
C ARG A 5 7.14 -11.94 -11.14
N ASP A 6 7.99 -11.11 -10.56
CA ASP A 6 8.26 -11.21 -9.12
C ASP A 6 7.20 -10.40 -8.37
N ARG A 7 6.46 -11.07 -7.49
CA ARG A 7 5.36 -10.46 -6.73
C ARG A 7 5.76 -10.41 -5.26
N THR A 8 6.02 -9.22 -4.76
CA THR A 8 6.40 -9.03 -3.36
C THR A 8 5.17 -8.69 -2.53
N PRO A 9 4.75 -9.54 -1.59
CA PRO A 9 3.66 -9.20 -0.67
C PRO A 9 4.15 -8.21 0.37
N LEU A 10 3.55 -7.01 0.40
CA LEU A 10 3.83 -6.02 1.44
C LEU A 10 2.73 -6.03 2.49
N ARG A 11 3.15 -6.09 3.75
CA ARG A 11 2.25 -6.02 4.90
C ARG A 11 2.19 -4.57 5.38
N HIS A 12 1.08 -3.89 5.12
CA HIS A 12 0.88 -2.56 5.66
C HIS A 12 0.51 -2.64 7.15
N PRO A 13 1.22 -1.92 8.04
CA PRO A 13 0.67 -1.63 9.36
C PRO A 13 -0.53 -0.70 9.17
N GLY A 14 -1.73 -1.19 9.49
CA GLY A 14 -2.92 -0.34 9.56
C GLY A 14 -2.80 0.67 10.71
N PRO A 15 -3.66 1.70 10.74
CA PRO A 15 -3.70 2.65 11.86
C PRO A 15 -3.82 1.90 13.19
N GLY A 16 -2.92 2.24 14.12
CA GLY A 16 -2.82 1.59 15.43
C GLY A 16 -4.11 1.73 16.26
N PRO A 17 -4.28 0.91 17.32
CA PRO A 17 -5.47 0.98 18.15
C PRO A 17 -5.54 2.33 18.88
N ALA A 18 -6.55 3.14 18.56
CA ALA A 18 -6.94 4.26 19.40
C ALA A 18 -7.42 3.73 20.75
N SER A 19 -6.73 4.10 21.84
CA SER A 19 -7.12 3.76 23.20
C SER A 19 -8.39 4.51 23.60
N GLY A 20 -9.48 3.77 23.74
CA GLY A 20 -10.78 4.26 24.19
C GLY A 20 -11.84 3.26 23.74
N ARG A 21 -12.64 2.74 24.69
CA ARG A 21 -13.71 1.72 24.54
C ARG A 21 -13.93 1.28 23.08
N ARG A 22 -13.38 0.12 22.69
CA ARG A 22 -13.22 -0.35 21.30
C ARG A 22 -14.55 -0.43 20.53
N ARG A 23 -15.08 0.70 20.08
CA ARG A 23 -15.82 0.76 18.82
C ARG A 23 -14.76 0.52 17.77
N ARG A 24 -14.67 -0.71 17.28
CA ARG A 24 -13.84 -1.04 16.13
C ARG A 24 -14.45 -0.26 14.97
N VAL A 25 -13.95 0.95 14.71
CA VAL A 25 -14.46 1.75 13.59
C VAL A 25 -14.05 1.00 12.34
N ALA A 26 -15.05 0.56 11.57
CA ALA A 26 -14.80 -0.24 10.39
C ALA A 26 -14.10 0.63 9.34
N VAL A 27 -12.99 0.14 8.79
CA VAL A 27 -12.37 0.74 7.61
C VAL A 27 -13.32 0.52 6.44
N ARG A 28 -13.78 1.61 5.82
CA ARG A 28 -14.66 1.58 4.64
C ARG A 28 -13.83 1.56 3.37
N THR A 29 -12.87 2.48 3.28
CA THR A 29 -12.02 2.66 2.12
C THR A 29 -10.58 2.35 2.51
N PHE A 30 -9.90 1.57 1.69
CA PHE A 30 -8.46 1.38 1.77
C PHE A 30 -7.95 1.15 0.36
N THR A 31 -7.20 2.11 -0.15
CA THR A 31 -6.58 2.05 -1.47
C THR A 31 -5.09 2.31 -1.31
N THR A 32 -4.28 1.59 -2.07
CA THR A 32 -2.84 1.84 -2.17
C THR A 32 -2.48 1.99 -3.63
N GLU A 33 -1.60 2.93 -3.89
CA GLU A 33 -0.99 3.18 -5.19
C GLU A 33 0.52 3.00 -5.10
N VAL A 34 1.10 2.57 -6.20
CA VAL A 34 2.53 2.33 -6.37
C VAL A 34 3.11 3.30 -7.38
N SER A 35 4.33 3.75 -7.13
CA SER A 35 5.14 4.53 -8.05
C SER A 35 6.54 3.92 -8.19
N TYR A 36 7.05 3.90 -9.41
CA TYR A 36 8.41 3.42 -9.75
C TYR A 36 9.36 4.57 -10.14
N ASP A 37 8.87 5.81 -10.10
CA ASP A 37 9.57 7.02 -10.50
C ASP A 37 9.59 8.07 -9.38
N GLU A 38 9.66 7.60 -8.13
CA GLU A 38 9.77 8.41 -6.91
C GLU A 38 8.55 9.34 -6.68
N GLY A 39 7.36 8.89 -7.07
CA GLY A 39 6.10 9.56 -6.81
C GLY A 39 5.67 10.56 -7.90
N ARG A 40 6.30 10.55 -9.08
CA ARG A 40 5.90 11.40 -10.21
C ARG A 40 4.64 10.85 -10.88
N THR A 41 4.56 9.53 -11.06
CA THR A 41 3.39 8.82 -11.55
C THR A 41 2.94 7.75 -10.55
N TRP A 42 1.63 7.52 -10.48
CA TRP A 42 1.01 6.61 -9.51
C TRP A 42 0.07 5.65 -10.22
N HIS A 43 0.14 4.37 -9.85
CA HIS A 43 -0.68 3.31 -10.39
C HIS A 43 -1.41 2.58 -9.26
N PRO A 44 -2.67 2.17 -9.44
CA PRO A 44 -3.39 1.41 -8.43
C PRO A 44 -2.68 0.07 -8.16
N ALA A 45 -2.49 -0.25 -6.88
CA ALA A 45 -1.97 -1.53 -6.44
C ALA A 45 -3.11 -2.44 -5.96
N GLU A 46 -2.98 -3.74 -6.20
CA GLU A 46 -3.98 -4.70 -5.75
C GLU A 46 -3.93 -4.84 -4.22
N VAL A 47 -5.07 -4.57 -3.58
CA VAL A 47 -5.22 -4.71 -2.12
C VAL A 47 -6.13 -5.89 -1.82
N LYS A 48 -5.62 -6.86 -1.05
CA LYS A 48 -6.39 -7.99 -0.51
C LYS A 48 -6.55 -7.87 1.01
N GLY A 49 -7.62 -8.48 1.53
CA GLY A 49 -7.92 -8.52 2.96
C GLY A 49 -8.92 -7.46 3.42
N SER A 50 -9.11 -7.36 4.74
CA SER A 50 -10.13 -6.50 5.36
C SER A 50 -9.69 -5.95 6.72
N GLY A 51 -10.30 -4.83 7.13
CA GLY A 51 -9.94 -4.13 8.36
C GLY A 51 -8.45 -3.78 8.41
N VAL A 52 -7.80 -4.12 9.52
CA VAL A 52 -6.36 -3.88 9.78
C VAL A 52 -5.43 -4.95 9.18
N LYS A 53 -5.97 -6.00 8.55
CA LYS A 53 -5.18 -7.06 7.90
C LYS A 53 -5.32 -6.89 6.39
N ARG A 54 -4.38 -6.14 5.80
CA ARG A 54 -4.31 -5.88 4.37
C ARG A 54 -2.97 -6.35 3.81
N THR A 55 -3.00 -6.87 2.60
CA THR A 55 -1.82 -7.20 1.80
C THR A 55 -1.90 -6.41 0.51
N VAL A 56 -0.82 -5.71 0.17
CA VAL A 56 -0.68 -4.99 -1.09
C VAL A 56 0.26 -5.80 -1.97
N THR A 57 -0.17 -6.08 -3.20
CA THR A 57 0.68 -6.71 -4.22
C THR A 57 1.24 -5.64 -5.12
N VAL A 58 2.56 -5.59 -5.20
CA VAL A 58 3.29 -4.71 -6.11
C VAL A 58 3.98 -5.59 -7.15
N ASP A 59 3.72 -5.29 -8.42
CA ASP A 59 4.44 -5.93 -9.53
C ASP A 59 5.79 -5.24 -9.72
N HIS A 60 6.88 -6.00 -9.73
CA HIS A 60 8.20 -5.42 -9.95
C HIS A 60 8.63 -5.61 -11.43
N PRO A 61 8.80 -4.53 -12.22
CA PRO A 61 9.26 -4.66 -13.59
C PRO A 61 10.76 -4.99 -13.63
N ARG A 62 11.10 -6.28 -13.80
CA ARG A 62 12.48 -6.82 -13.85
C ARG A 62 13.42 -6.18 -14.88
N ARG A 63 12.94 -5.30 -15.75
CA ARG A 63 13.78 -4.62 -16.76
C ARG A 63 14.50 -3.39 -16.21
N PHE A 64 14.13 -2.92 -15.03
CA PHE A 64 14.77 -1.76 -14.41
C PHE A 64 15.72 -2.26 -13.32
N SER A 65 17.02 -2.21 -13.59
CA SER A 65 18.04 -2.37 -12.57
C SER A 65 18.22 -1.04 -11.81
N GLY A 66 18.24 -1.10 -10.48
CA GLY A 66 18.56 0.04 -9.61
C GLY A 66 17.45 1.08 -9.45
N GLY A 67 16.26 0.66 -9.02
CA GLY A 67 15.12 1.55 -8.81
C GLY A 67 14.55 1.53 -7.40
N SER A 68 13.48 2.30 -7.21
CA SER A 68 12.77 2.35 -5.93
C SER A 68 11.27 2.23 -6.15
N VAL A 69 10.60 1.63 -5.19
CA VAL A 69 9.15 1.65 -5.10
C VAL A 69 8.74 2.66 -4.05
N SER A 70 7.81 3.54 -4.42
CA SER A 70 7.12 4.46 -3.50
C SER A 70 5.66 4.06 -3.38
N LEU A 71 5.07 4.28 -2.20
CA LEU A 71 3.69 3.89 -1.88
C LEU A 71 2.89 5.08 -1.41
N ARG A 72 1.64 5.18 -1.87
CA ARG A 72 0.66 6.15 -1.41
C ARG A 72 -0.59 5.40 -0.96
N THR A 73 -0.99 5.58 0.29
CA THR A 73 -2.15 4.89 0.87
C THR A 73 -3.19 5.90 1.31
N HIS A 74 -4.46 5.58 1.05
CA HIS A 74 -5.61 6.34 1.50
C HIS A 74 -6.57 5.43 2.27
N VAL A 75 -6.95 5.87 3.46
CA VAL A 75 -7.87 5.16 4.35
C VAL A 75 -9.00 6.08 4.76
N GLU A 76 -10.22 5.57 4.73
CA GLU A 76 -11.40 6.20 5.31
C GLU A 76 -12.12 5.22 6.23
N ASP A 77 -12.53 5.69 7.40
CA ASP A 77 -13.27 4.89 8.35
C ASP A 77 -14.78 5.23 8.38
N ALA A 78 -15.56 4.37 9.03
CA ALA A 78 -17.02 4.53 9.15
C ALA A 78 -17.44 5.72 10.02
N ALA A 79 -16.53 6.35 10.76
CA ALA A 79 -16.77 7.56 11.53
C ALA A 79 -16.48 8.85 10.72
N GLY A 80 -15.99 8.71 9.49
CA GLY A 80 -15.66 9.85 8.62
C GLY A 80 -14.22 10.35 8.79
N ASN A 81 -13.37 9.66 9.54
CA ASN A 81 -11.96 10.01 9.60
C ASN A 81 -11.24 9.55 8.33
N SER A 82 -10.36 10.41 7.80
CA SER A 82 -9.52 10.11 6.65
C SER A 82 -8.04 10.22 6.98
N PHE A 83 -7.24 9.28 6.50
CA PHE A 83 -5.79 9.28 6.63
C PHE A 83 -5.14 9.02 5.27
N ARG A 84 -4.11 9.82 4.95
CA ARG A 84 -3.29 9.67 3.74
C ARG A 84 -1.82 9.60 4.14
N GLU A 85 -1.13 8.60 3.62
CA GLU A 85 0.30 8.39 3.84
C GLU A 85 1.00 8.29 2.49
N THR A 86 2.18 8.87 2.38
CA THR A 86 3.07 8.71 1.22
C THR A 86 4.46 8.39 1.72
N VAL A 87 5.00 7.26 1.28
CA VAL A 87 6.36 6.81 1.58
C VAL A 87 7.12 6.75 0.27
N ILE A 88 8.03 7.72 0.08
CA ILE A 88 8.93 7.76 -1.07
C ILE A 88 10.11 6.84 -0.79
N LYS A 89 10.50 6.02 -1.78
CA LYS A 89 11.53 4.97 -1.64
C LYS A 89 11.24 4.03 -0.47
N ALA A 90 10.01 3.53 -0.40
CA ALA A 90 9.57 2.55 0.60
C ALA A 90 10.47 1.30 0.61
N TYR A 91 10.95 0.88 -0.56
CA TYR A 91 12.07 -0.05 -0.68
C TYR A 91 12.80 0.15 -2.01
N LEU A 92 14.02 -0.38 -2.06
CA LEU A 92 14.87 -0.41 -3.25
C LEU A 92 14.86 -1.81 -3.85
N PHE A 93 15.03 -1.88 -5.16
CA PHE A 93 15.20 -3.14 -5.90
C PHE A 93 16.39 -3.04 -6.84
N GLU A 94 17.07 -4.17 -7.03
CA GLU A 94 18.27 -4.32 -7.86
C GLU A 94 17.99 -5.18 -9.08
#